data_AF-A0A074Y4G4-F1
#
_entry.id   AF-A0A074Y4G4-F1
#
_cell.length_a   1.000
_cell.length_b   1.000
_cell.length_c   1.000
_cell.angle_alpha   90.00
_cell.angle_beta   90.00
_cell.angle_gamma   90.00
#
_symmetry.space_group_name_H-M   'P 1'
#
loop_
_entity.id
_entity.type
_entity.pdbx_description
1 polymer ?
#
loop_
_entity_poly.entity_id
_entity_poly.type
_entity_poly.pdbx_seq_one_letter_code
_entity_poly.pdbx_strand_id
1 'polypeptide(L)'
;MRLPSAYALTATLAFASVGSAQVVDADLVGTWATKANKTLTGPGFYDPVGDNMIEPSRPGISYSFTSDGFYEEAYYRAISNPANPSCPGAIMQWQHGSYVIGSDGSLTMTPIAVDGRQLLSQPCQNKNSIYTRYNTTEKMKAYRVYTDPYHGVARLDLTEFDGKIMQPMYLVYSPPTMLPTQTLNPTLAAGATSTSKAKRDVPREVPSNFKMGVQSQVMNPDRWWWMGLTFTGIGGLLYFGPRRMGMQL
;
A
#
# COMPACT_ATOMS: atom_id res chain seq x y z
N MET A 1 54.72 -46.80 -14.39
CA MET A 1 54.46 -45.87 -13.27
C MET A 1 53.15 -45.15 -13.56
N ARG A 2 52.10 -45.44 -12.78
CA ARG A 2 50.76 -44.83 -12.88
C ARG A 2 50.58 -43.85 -11.71
N LEU A 3 50.15 -42.62 -11.98
CA LEU A 3 49.83 -41.61 -10.97
C LEU A 3 48.60 -42.02 -10.13
N PRO A 4 48.54 -41.71 -8.82
CA PRO A 4 47.28 -41.68 -8.11
C PRO A 4 46.66 -40.27 -8.18
N SER A 5 45.41 -40.25 -8.63
CA SER A 5 44.50 -39.11 -8.68
C SER A 5 43.96 -38.83 -7.27
N ALA A 6 44.14 -37.60 -6.77
CA ALA A 6 43.56 -37.15 -5.52
C ALA A 6 42.17 -36.54 -5.78
N TYR A 7 41.13 -37.22 -5.31
CA TYR A 7 39.76 -36.70 -5.27
C TYR A 7 39.61 -35.77 -4.05
N ALA A 8 39.37 -34.48 -4.30
CA ALA A 8 38.97 -33.53 -3.26
C ALA A 8 37.44 -33.53 -3.14
N LEU A 9 36.92 -33.99 -2.00
CA LEU A 9 35.52 -33.91 -1.61
C LEU A 9 35.15 -32.45 -1.29
N THR A 10 34.22 -31.87 -2.05
CA THR A 10 33.59 -30.57 -1.74
C THR A 10 32.34 -30.80 -0.89
N ALA A 11 32.41 -30.44 0.40
CA ALA A 11 31.25 -30.39 1.28
C ALA A 11 30.44 -29.11 1.00
N THR A 12 29.24 -29.26 0.45
CA THR A 12 28.28 -28.16 0.24
C THR A 12 27.42 -28.01 1.48
N LEU A 13 27.62 -26.94 2.25
CA LEU A 13 26.73 -26.51 3.33
C LEU A 13 25.50 -25.85 2.71
N ALA A 14 24.36 -26.54 2.75
CA ALA A 14 23.06 -25.97 2.42
C ALA A 14 22.57 -25.11 3.60
N PHE A 15 22.56 -23.79 3.42
CA PHE A 15 21.86 -22.87 4.32
C PHE A 15 20.35 -23.02 4.08
N ALA A 16 19.67 -23.71 4.99
CA ALA A 16 18.21 -23.69 5.03
C ALA A 16 17.76 -22.33 5.60
N SER A 17 17.06 -21.54 4.79
CA SER A 17 16.36 -20.35 5.25
C SER A 17 15.15 -20.77 6.10
N VAL A 18 15.24 -20.55 7.40
CA VAL A 18 14.09 -20.71 8.30
C VAL A 18 13.16 -19.52 8.07
N GLY A 19 12.11 -19.71 7.27
CA GLY A 19 10.99 -18.77 7.24
C GLY A 19 10.28 -18.83 8.59
N SER A 20 10.31 -17.73 9.35
CA SER A 20 9.53 -17.63 10.58
C SER A 20 8.05 -17.58 10.21
N ALA A 21 7.32 -18.66 10.47
CA ALA A 21 5.86 -18.65 10.42
C ALA A 21 5.38 -17.71 11.54
N GLN A 22 4.85 -16.57 11.14
CA GLN A 22 4.18 -15.65 12.05
C GLN A 22 2.95 -16.35 12.65
N VAL A 23 2.81 -16.29 13.97
CA VAL A 23 1.65 -16.86 14.67
C VAL A 23 0.44 -16.02 14.29
N VAL A 24 -0.51 -16.65 13.60
CA VAL A 24 -1.79 -16.04 13.21
C VAL A 24 -2.87 -16.74 14.01
N ASP A 25 -3.68 -15.96 14.73
CA ASP A 25 -4.88 -16.45 15.40
C ASP A 25 -6.05 -16.39 14.41
N ALA A 26 -6.63 -17.55 14.08
CA ALA A 26 -7.75 -17.64 13.15
C ALA A 26 -9.01 -16.95 13.68
N ASP A 27 -9.19 -16.89 15.00
CA ASP A 27 -10.35 -16.26 15.63
C ASP A 27 -10.27 -14.73 15.56
N LEU A 28 -9.07 -14.17 15.39
CA LEU A 28 -8.86 -12.73 15.22
C LEU A 28 -9.17 -12.25 13.79
N VAL A 29 -9.13 -13.15 12.80
CA VAL A 29 -9.29 -12.80 11.38
C VAL A 29 -10.72 -12.35 11.10
N GLY A 30 -10.85 -11.12 10.61
CA GLY A 30 -12.15 -10.51 10.33
C GLY A 30 -12.13 -9.00 10.48
N THR A 31 -13.24 -8.37 10.11
CA THR A 31 -13.48 -6.94 10.36
C THR A 31 -14.28 -6.77 11.63
N TRP A 32 -13.69 -6.06 12.57
CA TRP A 32 -14.24 -5.75 13.88
C TRP A 32 -14.63 -4.28 13.90
N ALA A 33 -15.79 -3.96 14.44
CA ALA A 33 -16.22 -2.58 14.60
C ALA A 33 -16.92 -2.36 15.93
N THR A 34 -16.85 -1.14 16.43
CA THR A 34 -17.61 -0.75 17.63
C THR A 34 -19.11 -0.75 17.36
N LYS A 35 -19.91 -0.77 18.43
CA LYS A 35 -21.38 -0.95 18.41
C LYS A 35 -22.14 -0.12 17.37
N ALA A 36 -21.65 1.06 17.00
CA ALA A 36 -22.30 1.90 15.99
C ALA A 36 -22.35 1.23 14.61
N ASN A 37 -21.38 0.36 14.28
CA ASN A 37 -21.25 -0.36 13.01
C ASN A 37 -21.45 0.57 11.78
N LYS A 38 -20.84 1.75 11.83
CA LYS A 38 -20.85 2.75 10.74
C LYS A 38 -19.45 3.16 10.31
N THR A 39 -18.49 3.17 11.22
CA THR A 39 -17.06 3.26 10.89
C THR A 39 -16.54 1.85 10.62
N LEU A 40 -16.15 1.59 9.38
CA LEU A 40 -15.65 0.30 8.92
C LEU A 40 -14.39 0.53 8.08
N THR A 41 -13.42 -0.37 8.14
CA THR A 41 -12.27 -0.36 7.26
C THR A 41 -12.66 -0.65 5.80
N GLY A 42 -11.77 -0.29 4.87
CA GLY A 42 -11.88 -0.52 3.44
C GLY A 42 -12.19 0.77 2.64
N PRO A 43 -12.59 0.61 1.37
CA PRO A 43 -12.80 1.74 0.45
C PRO A 43 -13.96 2.66 0.85
N GLY A 44 -14.80 2.26 1.82
CA GLY A 44 -15.85 3.11 2.38
C GLY A 44 -15.33 4.15 3.38
N PHE A 45 -14.08 4.07 3.81
CA PHE A 45 -13.48 4.98 4.79
C PHE A 45 -12.32 5.81 4.21
N TYR A 46 -11.51 5.20 3.33
CA TYR A 46 -10.43 5.89 2.65
C TYR A 46 -10.41 5.52 1.17
N ASP A 47 -10.34 6.54 0.30
CA ASP A 47 -10.12 6.37 -1.13
C ASP A 47 -8.64 6.66 -1.46
N PRO A 48 -7.84 5.63 -1.81
CA PRO A 48 -6.43 5.83 -2.14
C PRO A 48 -6.22 6.48 -3.50
N VAL A 49 -7.22 6.48 -4.40
CA VAL A 49 -7.11 7.11 -5.73
C VAL A 49 -7.32 8.62 -5.62
N GLY A 50 -8.35 9.04 -4.87
CA GLY A 50 -8.63 10.45 -4.59
C GLY A 50 -7.81 11.06 -3.46
N ASP A 51 -7.07 10.24 -2.69
CA ASP A 51 -6.36 10.62 -1.45
C ASP A 51 -7.27 11.41 -0.49
N ASN A 52 -8.47 10.86 -0.24
CA ASN A 52 -9.49 11.48 0.60
C ASN A 52 -10.10 10.47 1.58
N MET A 53 -10.39 10.96 2.79
CA MET A 53 -11.18 10.24 3.78
C MET A 53 -12.67 10.46 3.54
N ILE A 54 -13.46 9.41 3.76
CA ILE A 54 -14.92 9.41 3.61
C ILE A 54 -15.52 9.34 5.00
N GLU A 55 -16.20 10.42 5.41
CA GLU A 55 -16.77 10.53 6.75
C GLU A 55 -17.92 9.51 6.97
N PRO A 56 -17.82 8.63 7.98
CA PRO A 56 -18.90 7.75 8.35
C PRO A 56 -20.08 8.49 8.99
N SER A 57 -21.28 7.93 8.84
CA SER A 57 -22.48 8.51 9.48
C SER A 57 -22.47 8.56 11.02
N ARG A 58 -21.61 7.78 11.70
CA ARG A 58 -21.48 7.79 13.16
C ARG A 58 -20.03 7.52 13.60
N PRO A 59 -19.56 8.13 14.69
CA PRO A 59 -18.27 7.82 15.31
C PRO A 59 -18.13 6.35 15.68
N GLY A 60 -16.92 5.85 15.57
CA GLY A 60 -16.61 4.46 15.78
C GLY A 60 -15.15 4.14 15.52
N ILE A 61 -14.79 2.91 15.82
CA ILE A 61 -13.45 2.37 15.60
C ILE A 61 -13.63 1.03 14.92
N SER A 62 -12.78 0.74 13.95
CA SER A 62 -12.77 -0.55 13.27
C SER A 62 -11.35 -1.00 13.01
N TYR A 63 -11.16 -2.31 13.13
CA TYR A 63 -9.94 -2.99 12.71
C TYR A 63 -10.30 -4.14 11.79
N SER A 64 -9.48 -4.37 10.78
CA SER A 64 -9.51 -5.60 10.00
C SER A 64 -8.20 -6.32 10.14
N PHE A 65 -8.26 -7.64 10.37
CA PHE A 65 -7.10 -8.51 10.42
C PHE A 65 -7.24 -9.59 9.35
N THR A 66 -6.20 -9.80 8.55
CA THR A 66 -6.14 -10.87 7.56
C THR A 66 -5.33 -12.05 8.06
N SER A 67 -5.59 -13.24 7.50
CA SER A 67 -4.79 -14.44 7.77
C SER A 67 -3.31 -14.30 7.37
N ASP A 68 -2.99 -13.31 6.54
CA ASP A 68 -1.65 -13.11 5.98
C ASP A 68 -0.80 -12.15 6.83
N GLY A 69 -1.29 -11.76 8.01
CA GLY A 69 -0.56 -10.90 8.95
C GLY A 69 -0.67 -9.40 8.65
N PHE A 70 -1.68 -8.98 7.89
CA PHE A 70 -1.94 -7.56 7.62
C PHE A 70 -3.14 -7.04 8.41
N TYR A 71 -3.08 -5.77 8.74
CA TYR A 71 -4.16 -5.07 9.40
C TYR A 71 -4.49 -3.76 8.71
N GLU A 72 -5.72 -3.31 8.92
CA GLU A 72 -6.16 -1.95 8.65
C GLU A 72 -6.92 -1.43 9.86
N GLU A 73 -6.79 -0.14 10.16
CA GLU A 73 -7.59 0.53 11.16
C GLU A 73 -8.35 1.72 10.56
N ALA A 74 -9.52 1.99 11.12
CA ALA A 74 -10.33 3.16 10.81
C ALA A 74 -10.88 3.74 12.12
N TYR A 75 -10.46 4.96 12.43
CA TYR A 75 -10.91 5.71 13.60
C TYR A 75 -11.73 6.91 13.17
N TYR A 76 -12.93 7.06 13.73
CA TYR A 76 -13.68 8.31 13.66
C TYR A 76 -14.16 8.67 15.06
N ARG A 77 -13.62 9.75 15.62
CA ARG A 77 -13.87 10.17 17.00
C ARG A 77 -14.25 11.65 17.05
N ALA A 78 -15.26 11.97 17.85
CA ALA A 78 -15.57 13.34 18.19
C ALA A 78 -14.62 13.83 19.29
N ILE A 79 -14.15 15.07 19.16
CA ILE A 79 -13.31 15.76 20.15
C ILE A 79 -14.20 16.76 20.88
N SER A 80 -14.45 16.51 22.16
CA SER A 80 -15.21 17.42 23.01
C SER A 80 -14.42 18.69 23.30
N ASN A 81 -15.07 19.85 23.22
CA ASN A 81 -14.51 21.14 23.63
C ASN A 81 -15.27 21.69 24.85
N PRO A 82 -14.83 21.40 26.09
CA PRO A 82 -15.56 21.83 27.29
C PRO A 82 -15.55 23.35 27.49
N ALA A 83 -14.55 24.06 26.95
CA ALA A 83 -14.48 25.52 27.02
C ALA A 83 -15.50 26.19 26.10
N ASN A 84 -15.80 25.57 24.94
CA ASN A 84 -16.86 26.01 24.04
C ASN A 84 -17.63 24.80 23.47
N PRO A 85 -18.72 24.37 24.14
CA PRO A 85 -19.50 23.21 23.74
C PRO A 85 -20.17 23.33 22.36
N SER A 86 -20.38 24.55 21.86
CA SER A 86 -20.95 24.79 20.52
C SER A 86 -19.96 24.47 19.39
N CYS A 87 -18.71 24.19 19.74
CA CYS A 87 -17.58 24.00 18.82
C CYS A 87 -16.90 22.64 19.01
N PRO A 88 -17.61 21.51 18.81
CA PRO A 88 -16.96 20.20 18.84
C PRO A 88 -16.00 20.06 17.65
N GLY A 89 -14.91 19.34 17.87
CA GLY A 89 -14.03 18.89 16.80
C GLY A 89 -14.32 17.44 16.42
N ALA A 90 -13.70 16.97 15.36
CA ALA A 90 -13.68 15.56 15.00
C ALA A 90 -12.32 15.18 14.43
N ILE A 91 -11.93 13.94 14.63
CA ILE A 91 -10.72 13.37 14.07
C ILE A 91 -11.04 12.06 13.37
N MET A 92 -10.55 11.93 12.15
CA MET A 92 -10.53 10.67 11.41
C MET A 92 -9.09 10.23 11.21
N GLN A 93 -8.80 8.96 11.45
CA GLN A 93 -7.47 8.38 11.25
C GLN A 93 -7.61 7.05 10.53
N TRP A 94 -6.72 6.85 9.56
CA TRP A 94 -6.62 5.63 8.78
C TRP A 94 -5.15 5.24 8.70
N GLN A 95 -4.85 3.98 8.96
CA GLN A 95 -3.56 3.39 8.60
C GLN A 95 -3.73 1.89 8.35
N HIS A 96 -2.77 1.32 7.64
CA HIS A 96 -2.71 -0.10 7.35
C HIS A 96 -1.26 -0.56 7.35
N GLY A 97 -1.05 -1.85 7.55
CA GLY A 97 0.28 -2.44 7.55
C GLY A 97 0.27 -3.87 8.04
N SER A 98 1.35 -4.27 8.71
CA SER A 98 1.54 -5.63 9.22
C SER A 98 1.33 -5.69 10.73
N TYR A 99 0.80 -6.80 11.23
CA TYR A 99 0.68 -7.04 12.66
C TYR A 99 1.46 -8.31 13.05
N VAL A 100 1.91 -8.34 14.31
CA VAL A 100 2.60 -9.48 14.89
C VAL A 100 2.00 -9.77 16.26
N ILE A 101 1.69 -11.04 16.51
CA ILE A 101 1.28 -11.54 17.82
C ILE A 101 2.55 -11.99 18.55
N GLY A 102 2.86 -11.33 19.67
CA GLY A 102 3.96 -11.69 20.56
C GLY A 102 3.67 -12.99 21.30
N SER A 103 4.73 -13.69 21.75
CA SER A 103 4.60 -14.90 22.57
C SER A 103 3.96 -14.65 23.94
N ASP A 104 3.94 -13.39 24.38
CA ASP A 104 3.26 -12.89 25.56
C ASP A 104 1.76 -12.61 25.34
N GLY A 105 1.24 -12.83 24.12
CA GLY A 105 -0.13 -12.50 23.74
C GLY A 105 -0.34 -11.02 23.41
N SER A 106 0.73 -10.21 23.35
CA SER A 106 0.64 -8.83 22.89
C SER A 106 0.42 -8.78 21.38
N LEU A 107 -0.27 -7.73 20.91
CA LEU A 107 -0.49 -7.50 19.48
C LEU A 107 0.21 -6.19 19.10
N THR A 108 1.18 -6.27 18.20
CA THR A 108 1.92 -5.10 17.70
C THR A 108 1.57 -4.85 16.25
N MET A 109 1.06 -3.66 15.95
CA MET A 109 0.57 -3.24 14.64
C MET A 109 1.49 -2.17 14.08
N THR A 110 2.20 -2.50 13.01
CA THR A 110 3.21 -1.63 12.38
C THR A 110 2.72 -1.14 11.02
N PRO A 111 2.40 0.17 10.88
CA PRO A 111 1.85 0.72 9.66
C PRO A 111 2.89 0.86 8.54
N ILE A 112 2.41 0.96 7.30
CA ILE A 112 3.21 1.45 6.18
C ILE A 112 3.36 2.97 6.33
N ALA A 113 4.58 3.40 6.65
CA ALA A 113 4.88 4.76 7.10
C ALA A 113 4.41 5.91 6.18
N VAL A 114 4.25 5.66 4.88
CA VAL A 114 3.88 6.69 3.89
C VAL A 114 2.37 6.76 3.62
N ASP A 115 1.61 5.76 4.04
CA ASP A 115 0.22 5.58 3.64
C ASP A 115 -0.75 6.15 4.66
N GLY A 116 -0.47 6.08 5.97
CA GLY A 116 -1.44 6.53 6.96
C GLY A 116 -1.84 8.01 6.79
N ARG A 117 -3.11 8.29 7.10
CA ARG A 117 -3.76 9.59 6.92
C ARG A 117 -4.50 9.97 8.20
N GLN A 118 -4.62 11.26 8.41
CA GLN A 118 -5.41 11.85 9.49
C GLN A 118 -6.11 13.11 8.99
N LEU A 119 -7.39 13.24 9.31
CA LEU A 119 -8.19 14.43 9.05
C LEU A 119 -8.67 15.00 10.39
N LEU A 120 -8.25 16.22 10.71
CA LEU A 120 -8.68 16.95 11.90
C LEU A 120 -9.62 18.07 11.51
N SER A 121 -10.86 18.02 12.00
CA SER A 121 -11.87 19.06 11.83
C SER A 121 -12.06 19.84 13.12
N GLN A 122 -11.82 21.16 13.06
CA GLN A 122 -11.98 22.09 14.18
C GLN A 122 -12.68 23.37 13.67
N PRO A 123 -14.02 23.38 13.59
CA PRO A 123 -14.78 24.42 12.89
C PRO A 123 -14.59 25.83 13.47
N CYS A 124 -14.25 25.94 14.75
CA CYS A 124 -14.08 27.22 15.43
C CYS A 124 -12.64 27.75 15.41
N GLN A 125 -11.68 26.95 14.94
CA GLN A 125 -10.29 27.39 14.74
C GLN A 125 -10.00 27.60 13.26
N ASN A 126 -10.52 26.70 12.40
CA ASN A 126 -10.22 26.68 10.98
C ASN A 126 -11.52 26.53 10.17
N LYS A 127 -11.60 27.21 9.03
CA LYS A 127 -12.72 27.06 8.08
C LYS A 127 -12.73 25.70 7.38
N ASN A 128 -11.54 25.13 7.19
CA ASN A 128 -11.32 23.86 6.51
C ASN A 128 -10.70 22.86 7.48
N SER A 129 -10.95 21.57 7.23
CA SER A 129 -10.27 20.47 7.93
C SER A 129 -8.81 20.36 7.52
N ILE A 130 -7.96 19.97 8.47
CA ILE A 130 -6.53 19.77 8.28
C ILE A 130 -6.29 18.30 7.94
N TYR A 131 -5.74 18.05 6.75
CA TYR A 131 -5.38 16.70 6.28
C TYR A 131 -3.87 16.50 6.35
N THR A 132 -3.43 15.50 7.12
CA THR A 132 -2.01 15.23 7.38
C THR A 132 -1.71 13.74 7.29
N ARG A 133 -0.44 13.39 7.11
CA ARG A 133 0.00 11.99 7.20
C ARG A 133 -0.03 11.52 8.65
N TYR A 134 -0.30 10.23 8.81
CA TYR A 134 -0.33 9.54 10.09
C TYR A 134 0.57 8.31 10.03
N ASN A 135 1.37 8.10 11.07
CA ASN A 135 2.25 6.96 11.17
C ASN A 135 2.48 6.70 12.66
N THR A 136 1.73 5.78 13.23
CA THR A 136 1.87 5.42 14.64
C THR A 136 1.77 3.92 14.78
N THR A 137 2.85 3.30 15.25
CA THR A 137 2.83 1.90 15.66
C THR A 137 1.96 1.76 16.90
N GLU A 138 0.91 0.96 16.80
CA GLU A 138 0.04 0.64 17.93
C GLU A 138 0.47 -0.68 18.58
N LYS A 139 0.57 -0.68 19.91
CA LYS A 139 0.85 -1.89 20.69
C LYS A 139 -0.28 -2.14 21.68
N MET A 140 -0.97 -3.25 21.50
CA MET A 140 -1.95 -3.76 22.45
C MET A 140 -1.25 -4.74 23.39
N LYS A 141 -1.44 -4.54 24.70
CA LYS A 141 -0.87 -5.40 25.73
C LYS A 141 -1.42 -6.82 25.65
N ALA A 142 -2.70 -6.94 25.34
CA ALA A 142 -3.39 -8.21 25.17
C ALA A 142 -4.64 -8.00 24.30
N TYR A 143 -5.13 -9.08 23.70
CA TYR A 143 -6.42 -9.12 23.04
C TYR A 143 -7.19 -10.36 23.50
N ARG A 144 -8.53 -10.32 23.40
CA ARG A 144 -9.38 -11.46 23.70
C ARG A 144 -10.53 -11.53 22.70
N VAL A 145 -10.66 -12.66 22.02
CA VAL A 145 -11.80 -12.99 21.17
C VAL A 145 -12.68 -14.00 21.90
N TYR A 146 -13.99 -13.73 21.95
CA TYR A 146 -14.97 -14.64 22.56
C TYR A 146 -16.37 -14.33 22.03
N THR A 147 -17.30 -15.26 22.18
CA THR A 147 -18.72 -14.98 21.89
C THR A 147 -19.33 -14.24 23.07
N ASP A 148 -19.92 -13.07 22.83
CA ASP A 148 -20.60 -12.30 23.87
C ASP A 148 -21.79 -13.10 24.41
N PRO A 149 -21.85 -13.43 25.72
CA PRO A 149 -22.93 -14.22 26.30
C PRO A 149 -24.30 -13.53 26.24
N TYR A 150 -24.33 -12.20 26.09
CA TYR A 150 -25.58 -11.45 26.02
C TYR A 150 -26.12 -11.33 24.59
N HIS A 151 -25.26 -11.02 23.62
CA HIS A 151 -25.67 -10.81 22.22
C HIS A 151 -25.50 -12.05 21.32
N GLY A 152 -24.72 -13.05 21.72
CA GLY A 152 -24.41 -14.23 20.91
C GLY A 152 -23.53 -13.94 19.69
N VAL A 153 -22.84 -12.79 19.66
CA VAL A 153 -21.98 -12.36 18.54
C VAL A 153 -20.52 -12.38 18.98
N ALA A 154 -19.62 -12.72 18.06
CA ALA A 154 -18.18 -12.66 18.31
C ALA A 154 -17.76 -11.24 18.68
N ARG A 155 -17.02 -11.13 19.78
CA ARG A 155 -16.56 -9.88 20.39
C ARG A 155 -15.04 -9.91 20.54
N LEU A 156 -14.42 -8.80 20.17
CA LEU A 156 -13.01 -8.51 20.36
C LEU A 156 -12.85 -7.42 21.41
N ASP A 157 -12.16 -7.76 22.50
CA ASP A 157 -11.69 -6.80 23.49
C ASP A 157 -10.17 -6.59 23.28
N LEU A 158 -9.77 -5.36 22.97
CA LEU A 158 -8.37 -4.97 22.90
C LEU A 158 -7.95 -4.26 24.19
N THR A 159 -6.78 -4.59 24.71
CA THR A 159 -6.18 -3.94 25.87
C THR A 159 -5.04 -3.06 25.40
N GLU A 160 -5.15 -1.75 25.60
CA GLU A 160 -4.12 -0.77 25.25
C GLU A 160 -2.81 -1.03 26.01
N PHE A 161 -1.73 -0.37 25.57
CA PHE A 161 -0.43 -0.47 26.22
C PHE A 161 -0.46 -0.07 27.71
N ASP A 162 -1.38 0.83 28.10
CA ASP A 162 -1.54 1.30 29.48
C ASP A 162 -2.39 0.35 30.35
N GLY A 163 -2.92 -0.74 29.76
CA GLY A 163 -3.75 -1.72 30.43
C GLY A 163 -5.25 -1.39 30.43
N LYS A 164 -5.68 -0.26 29.86
CA LYS A 164 -7.10 0.03 29.67
C LYS A 164 -7.68 -0.84 28.56
N ILE A 165 -8.91 -1.29 28.78
CA ILE A 165 -9.65 -2.03 27.77
C ILE A 165 -10.33 -0.99 26.86
N MET A 166 -10.06 -1.09 25.56
CA MET A 166 -10.73 -0.28 24.55
C MET A 166 -12.23 -0.58 24.53
N GLN A 167 -13.00 0.32 23.92
CA GLN A 167 -14.41 0.05 23.67
C GLN A 167 -14.58 -1.29 22.91
N PRO A 168 -15.58 -2.12 23.30
CA PRO A 168 -15.74 -3.44 22.73
C PRO A 168 -16.10 -3.38 21.25
N MET A 169 -15.52 -4.31 20.49
CA MET A 169 -15.74 -4.43 19.06
C MET A 169 -16.42 -5.76 18.76
N TYR A 170 -17.24 -5.78 17.72
CA TYR A 170 -18.01 -6.95 17.30
C TYR A 170 -17.64 -7.29 15.86
N LEU A 171 -17.65 -8.57 15.54
CA LEU A 171 -17.37 -9.05 14.19
C LEU A 171 -18.47 -8.58 13.24
N VAL A 172 -18.07 -7.91 12.16
CA VAL A 172 -18.96 -7.40 11.11
C VAL A 172 -18.81 -8.21 9.82
N TYR A 173 -17.58 -8.51 9.41
CA TYR A 173 -17.30 -9.27 8.20
C TYR A 173 -16.26 -10.36 8.43
N SER A 174 -16.50 -11.51 7.80
CA SER A 174 -15.55 -12.62 7.63
C SER A 174 -15.85 -13.22 6.25
N PRO A 175 -14.99 -13.02 5.22
CA PRO A 175 -13.63 -12.48 5.25
C PRO A 175 -13.53 -10.97 5.56
N PRO A 176 -12.35 -10.48 6.00
CA PRO A 176 -12.14 -9.07 6.35
C PRO A 176 -12.23 -8.13 5.14
N THR A 177 -12.76 -6.93 5.35
CA THR A 177 -12.85 -5.84 4.38
C THR A 177 -11.80 -4.76 4.66
N MET A 178 -10.75 -4.71 3.83
CA MET A 178 -9.69 -3.69 3.90
C MET A 178 -9.16 -3.35 2.49
N LEU A 179 -8.40 -2.27 2.39
CA LEU A 179 -7.68 -1.86 1.19
C LEU A 179 -6.49 -2.82 0.90
N PRO A 180 -5.91 -2.77 -0.31
CA PRO A 180 -4.78 -3.61 -0.65
C PRO A 180 -3.58 -3.39 0.28
N THR A 181 -2.92 -4.47 0.67
CA THR A 181 -1.81 -4.51 1.65
C THR A 181 -0.47 -3.99 1.13
N GLN A 182 -0.45 -3.48 -0.11
CA GLN A 182 0.73 -2.89 -0.73
C GLN A 182 0.79 -1.40 -0.42
N THR A 183 1.98 -0.80 -0.53
CA THR A 183 2.12 0.65 -0.43
C THR A 183 1.22 1.34 -1.47
N LEU A 184 0.27 2.16 -1.01
CA LEU A 184 -0.71 2.82 -1.86
C LEU A 184 -0.16 4.14 -2.42
N ASN A 185 0.54 4.93 -1.60
CA ASN A 185 1.01 6.27 -1.97
C ASN A 185 2.54 6.38 -1.76
N PRO A 186 3.35 5.78 -2.67
CA PRO A 186 4.80 5.76 -2.52
C PRO A 186 5.39 7.17 -2.61
N THR A 187 6.30 7.50 -1.68
CA THR A 187 7.13 8.71 -1.77
C THR A 187 8.58 8.35 -2.07
N LEU A 188 9.27 9.21 -2.82
CA LEU A 188 10.66 9.02 -3.27
C LEU A 188 11.67 8.68 -2.15
N ALA A 189 11.36 8.95 -0.88
CA ALA A 189 12.20 8.66 0.28
C ALA A 189 12.01 7.26 0.90
N ALA A 190 10.91 6.55 0.59
CA ALA A 190 10.69 5.19 1.05
C ALA A 190 11.18 4.25 -0.06
N GLY A 191 12.36 3.67 0.13
CA GLY A 191 13.05 2.85 -0.85
C GLY A 191 12.12 1.81 -1.49
N ALA A 192 11.74 2.07 -2.74
CA ALA A 192 11.18 1.07 -3.60
C ALA A 192 12.25 -0.01 -3.82
N THR A 193 12.12 -1.16 -3.17
CA THR A 193 12.64 -2.38 -3.77
C THR A 193 11.77 -2.60 -5.02
N SER A 194 12.26 -2.07 -6.13
CA SER A 194 11.63 -2.13 -7.44
C SER A 194 11.56 -3.58 -7.91
N THR A 195 10.51 -4.29 -7.54
CA THR A 195 10.04 -5.41 -8.36
C THR A 195 9.48 -4.81 -9.65
N SER A 196 10.30 -4.93 -10.68
CA SER A 196 10.05 -4.60 -12.08
C SER A 196 8.56 -4.74 -12.49
N LYS A 197 8.00 -3.61 -12.94
CA LYS A 197 6.90 -3.46 -13.91
C LYS A 197 5.50 -3.89 -13.48
N ALA A 198 4.78 -2.96 -12.85
CA ALA A 198 3.33 -2.85 -13.03
C ALA A 198 3.03 -1.55 -13.81
N LYS A 199 2.78 -1.67 -15.12
CA LYS A 199 2.15 -0.58 -15.89
C LYS A 199 0.68 -0.53 -15.49
N ARG A 200 0.24 0.55 -14.87
CA ARG A 200 -1.18 0.84 -14.68
C ARG A 200 -1.44 2.22 -15.28
N ASP A 201 -1.67 2.25 -16.57
CA ASP A 201 -2.29 3.37 -17.26
C ASP A 201 -3.54 2.82 -17.95
N VAL A 202 -4.70 3.29 -17.51
CA VAL A 202 -5.99 2.98 -18.13
C VAL A 202 -6.75 4.30 -18.26
N PRO A 203 -6.71 4.96 -19.42
CA PRO A 203 -7.85 5.72 -19.87
C PRO A 203 -8.77 4.75 -20.63
N ARG A 204 -9.99 4.65 -20.13
CA ARG A 204 -11.11 4.01 -20.79
C ARG A 204 -11.43 4.77 -22.08
N GLU A 205 -11.46 4.08 -23.24
CA GLU A 205 -12.55 4.19 -24.24
C GLU A 205 -12.34 3.34 -25.53
N VAL A 206 -13.47 2.76 -25.98
CA VAL A 206 -13.82 2.14 -27.28
C VAL A 206 -13.21 0.76 -27.66
N PRO A 207 -14.03 -0.28 -27.92
CA PRO A 207 -13.55 -1.57 -28.42
C PRO A 207 -13.42 -1.51 -29.94
N SER A 208 -12.20 -1.38 -30.45
CA SER A 208 -11.92 -1.75 -31.85
C SER A 208 -11.05 -3.00 -31.83
N ASN A 209 -11.72 -4.15 -31.96
CA ASN A 209 -11.09 -5.41 -32.35
C ASN A 209 -10.36 -5.20 -33.69
N PHE A 210 -9.08 -4.84 -33.64
CA PHE A 210 -8.20 -4.93 -34.79
C PHE A 210 -6.84 -5.43 -34.32
N LYS A 211 -6.73 -6.76 -34.18
CA LYS A 211 -5.44 -7.44 -34.05
C LYS A 211 -4.75 -7.39 -35.42
N MET A 212 -3.83 -6.45 -35.62
CA MET A 212 -2.76 -6.61 -36.60
C MET A 212 -1.49 -6.90 -35.82
N GLY A 213 -1.04 -8.16 -35.87
CA GLY A 213 0.24 -8.55 -35.29
C GLY A 213 1.37 -7.87 -36.05
N VAL A 214 2.07 -6.94 -35.40
CA VAL A 214 3.38 -6.46 -35.85
C VAL A 214 4.32 -6.59 -34.67
N GLN A 215 5.20 -7.58 -34.73
CA GLN A 215 6.39 -7.63 -33.89
C GLN A 215 7.20 -6.37 -34.18
N SER A 216 7.21 -5.42 -33.25
CA SER A 216 8.13 -4.28 -33.29
C SER A 216 9.54 -4.80 -33.02
N GLN A 217 10.23 -5.20 -34.08
CA GLN A 217 11.68 -5.28 -34.07
C GLN A 217 12.18 -3.87 -33.76
N VAL A 218 12.73 -3.70 -32.55
CA VAL A 218 13.18 -2.40 -32.04
C VAL A 218 14.35 -1.93 -32.92
N MET A 219 14.05 -1.02 -33.85
CA MET A 219 15.02 -0.45 -34.78
C MET A 219 16.01 0.40 -33.99
N ASN A 220 17.31 0.11 -34.15
CA ASN A 220 18.38 0.76 -33.41
C ASN A 220 18.47 2.27 -33.80
N PRO A 221 18.23 3.21 -32.87
CA PRO A 221 18.19 4.65 -33.15
C PRO A 221 19.48 5.20 -33.80
N ASP A 222 20.64 4.65 -33.43
CA ASP A 222 21.93 5.06 -34.01
C ASP A 222 21.98 4.84 -35.51
N ARG A 223 21.39 3.74 -35.99
CA ARG A 223 21.43 3.38 -37.40
C ARG A 223 20.64 4.37 -38.26
N TRP A 224 19.55 4.91 -37.73
CA TRP A 224 18.74 5.92 -38.42
C TRP A 224 19.36 7.31 -38.36
N TRP A 225 20.01 7.65 -37.26
CA TRP A 225 20.74 8.90 -37.13
C TRP A 225 21.89 8.99 -38.15
N TRP A 226 22.67 7.91 -38.30
CA TRP A 226 23.73 7.83 -39.31
C TRP A 226 23.21 7.83 -40.76
N MET A 227 22.03 7.24 -41.00
CA MET A 227 21.36 7.33 -42.30
C MET A 227 20.96 8.78 -42.63
N GLY A 228 20.46 9.54 -41.65
CA GLY A 228 20.15 10.97 -41.85
C GLY A 228 21.37 11.81 -42.21
N LEU A 229 22.52 11.59 -41.55
CA LEU A 229 23.77 12.30 -41.84
C LEU A 229 24.31 11.98 -43.25
N THR A 230 24.24 10.72 -43.68
CA THR A 230 24.73 10.32 -45.01
C THR A 230 23.90 10.92 -46.14
N PHE A 231 22.56 10.89 -46.03
CA PHE A 231 21.69 11.52 -47.03
C PHE A 231 21.86 13.04 -47.09
N THR A 232 22.07 13.69 -45.94
CA THR A 232 22.31 15.14 -45.90
C THR A 232 23.67 15.51 -46.52
N GLY A 233 24.71 14.70 -46.29
CA GLY A 233 26.03 14.89 -46.90
C GLY A 233 26.03 14.72 -48.42
N ILE A 234 25.35 13.68 -48.93
CA ILE A 234 25.20 13.45 -50.38
C ILE A 234 24.39 14.58 -51.03
N GLY A 235 23.30 15.02 -50.39
CA GLY A 235 22.50 16.14 -50.85
C GLY A 235 23.31 17.45 -50.93
N GLY A 236 24.16 17.72 -49.94
CA GLY A 236 25.06 18.88 -49.94
C GLY A 236 26.10 18.84 -51.07
N LEU A 237 26.69 17.67 -51.33
CA LEU A 237 27.63 17.48 -52.44
C LEU A 237 26.96 17.67 -53.81
N LEU A 238 25.74 17.14 -54.00
CA LEU A 238 24.99 17.33 -55.25
C LEU A 238 24.50 18.77 -55.44
N TYR A 239 24.18 19.48 -54.35
CA TYR A 239 23.72 20.86 -54.42
C TYR A 239 24.87 21.85 -54.70
N PHE A 240 26.09 21.57 -54.21
CA PHE A 240 27.25 22.48 -54.37
C PHE A 240 28.36 22.00 -55.32
N GLY A 241 28.29 20.80 -55.90
CA GLY A 241 29.28 20.32 -56.87
C GLY A 241 28.62 19.53 -58.02
N PRO A 242 28.95 19.77 -59.32
CA PRO A 242 29.91 20.69 -59.93
C PRO A 242 29.23 21.60 -60.98
N ARG A 243 29.05 22.89 -60.67
CA ARG A 243 28.88 23.95 -61.70
C ARG A 243 29.95 25.04 -61.64
N ARG A 244 31.09 24.72 -61.02
CA ARG A 244 32.31 25.56 -61.01
C ARG A 244 33.62 24.81 -61.22
N MET A 245 33.60 23.64 -61.85
CA MET A 245 34.79 23.09 -62.50
C MET A 245 34.41 22.70 -63.92
N GLY A 246 34.69 23.59 -64.86
CA GLY A 246 34.52 23.31 -66.28
C GLY A 246 35.52 22.27 -66.72
N MET A 247 35.03 21.12 -67.16
CA MET A 247 35.76 20.17 -67.99
C MET A 247 34.75 19.52 -68.94
N GLN A 248 34.94 19.77 -70.24
CA GLN A 248 34.34 19.00 -71.32
C GLN A 248 35.08 17.65 -71.41
N LEU A 249 34.27 16.59 -71.56
CA LEU A 249 34.62 15.18 -71.86
C LEU A 249 35.58 14.48 -70.88
#